data_AF-A0A817WQI1-F1
#
_entry.id   AF-A0A817WQI1-F1
#
_cell.length_a   1.000
_cell.length_b   1.000
_cell.length_c   1.000
_cell.angle_alpha   90.00
_cell.angle_beta   90.00
_cell.angle_gamma   90.00
#
_symmetry.space_group_name_H-M   'P 1'
#
loop_
_entity.id
_entity.type
_entity.pdbx_description
1 polymer ?
#
loop_
_entity_poly.entity_id
_entity_poly.type
_entity_poly.pdbx_seq_one_letter_code
_entity_poly.pdbx_strand_id
1 'polypeptide(L)'
;GLQLVGTNGIGSRFARVVAANGGLPTGDEPISEGFLRWQNFALKQTKMDVGWIIKRSVIREMKPEEIAAYNAPFLKEKYQAGALIFSQLVPATPNNPSSQYNRDAWTNFQLFYRPFLTLSSDSDPVTAGAEKFVQMLIPGANGQAHAIITQAGHFLQEEKPQEIVEHLIKFINDNPLSLDSKPWMKSEGTNA
;
A
#
# COMPACT_ATOMS: atom_id res chain seq x y z
N GLY A 1 -2.68 -4.08 -4.64
CA GLY A 1 -2.80 -2.91 -3.75
C GLY A 1 -3.45 -1.77 -4.50
N LEU A 2 -2.76 -0.64 -4.69
CA LEU A 2 -3.30 0.55 -5.36
C LEU A 2 -3.59 0.37 -6.85
N GLN A 3 -2.83 -0.47 -7.57
CA GLN A 3 -3.09 -0.76 -8.98
C GLN A 3 -4.55 -1.20 -9.21
N LEU A 4 -5.10 -2.06 -8.32
CA LEU A 4 -6.47 -2.57 -8.41
C LEU A 4 -7.51 -1.46 -8.24
N VAL A 5 -7.24 -0.49 -7.38
CA VAL A 5 -8.12 0.67 -7.17
C VAL A 5 -8.15 1.55 -8.43
N GLY A 6 -6.98 1.76 -9.05
CA GLY A 6 -6.86 2.47 -10.32
C GLY A 6 -7.23 1.64 -11.54
N THR A 7 -7.58 0.36 -11.42
CA THR A 7 -7.93 -0.47 -12.58
C THR A 7 -9.37 -0.18 -13.02
N ASN A 8 -9.55 0.06 -14.32
CA ASN A 8 -10.86 0.31 -14.91
C ASN A 8 -11.84 -0.84 -14.61
N GLY A 9 -13.10 -0.52 -14.30
CA GLY A 9 -14.14 -1.48 -13.91
C GLY A 9 -14.02 -2.08 -12.50
N ILE A 10 -12.83 -2.03 -11.88
CA ILE A 10 -12.62 -2.50 -10.49
C ILE A 10 -12.70 -1.33 -9.51
N GLY A 11 -12.18 -0.16 -9.90
CA GLY A 11 -12.13 1.02 -9.05
C GLY A 11 -13.48 1.44 -8.47
N SER A 12 -14.60 1.18 -9.16
CA SER A 12 -15.97 1.48 -8.69
C SER A 12 -16.35 0.74 -7.40
N ARG A 13 -15.66 -0.37 -7.06
CA ARG A 13 -15.89 -1.17 -5.85
C ARG A 13 -15.39 -0.50 -4.57
N PHE A 14 -14.50 0.50 -4.69
CA PHE A 14 -13.88 1.16 -3.53
C PHE A 14 -14.58 2.47 -3.23
N ALA A 15 -15.26 2.56 -2.09
CA ALA A 15 -15.94 3.78 -1.67
C ALA A 15 -14.97 4.81 -1.06
N ARG A 16 -13.92 4.33 -0.40
CA ARG A 16 -12.83 5.11 0.20
C ARG A 16 -11.54 4.29 0.15
N VAL A 17 -10.40 4.95 0.20
CA VAL A 17 -9.08 4.29 0.18
C VAL A 17 -8.17 4.92 1.22
N VAL A 18 -7.39 4.08 1.90
CA VAL A 18 -6.29 4.53 2.75
C VAL A 18 -5.02 3.84 2.26
N ALA A 19 -3.98 4.63 1.97
CA ALA A 19 -2.65 4.13 1.67
C ALA A 19 -1.73 4.41 2.85
N ALA A 20 -1.14 3.36 3.42
CA ALA A 20 -0.22 3.46 4.55
C ALA A 20 1.11 2.80 4.19
N ASN A 21 2.22 3.54 4.30
CA ASN A 21 3.55 3.14 3.81
C ASN A 21 3.49 2.43 2.44
N GLY A 22 2.90 3.10 1.45
CA GLY A 22 2.59 2.48 0.16
C GLY A 22 2.70 3.44 -1.01
N GLY A 23 2.85 2.87 -2.20
CA GLY A 23 2.92 3.60 -3.46
C GLY A 23 2.52 2.74 -4.65
N LEU A 24 2.58 3.35 -5.83
CA LEU A 24 2.27 2.70 -7.12
C LEU A 24 3.36 3.06 -8.14
N PRO A 25 4.58 2.52 -8.00
CA PRO A 25 5.68 2.90 -8.87
C PRO A 25 5.45 2.41 -10.30
N THR A 26 5.66 3.26 -11.30
CA THR A 26 5.64 2.85 -12.72
C THR A 26 7.01 2.40 -13.21
N GLY A 27 8.07 2.74 -12.46
CA GLY A 27 9.45 2.57 -12.87
C GLY A 27 9.96 3.69 -13.79
N ASP A 28 9.13 4.69 -14.13
CA ASP A 28 9.52 5.87 -14.92
C ASP A 28 10.39 6.84 -14.09
N GLU A 29 10.08 6.94 -12.80
CA GLU A 29 10.86 7.71 -11.83
C GLU A 29 11.78 6.80 -11.01
N PRO A 30 12.93 7.31 -10.53
CA PRO A 30 13.80 6.57 -9.63
C PRO A 30 13.05 6.10 -8.38
N ILE A 31 13.15 4.81 -8.08
CA ILE A 31 12.65 4.26 -6.82
C ILE A 31 13.57 4.64 -5.66
N SER A 32 13.05 4.64 -4.43
CA SER A 32 13.83 5.04 -3.26
C SER A 32 15.07 4.17 -3.07
N GLU A 33 16.15 4.77 -2.55
CA GLU A 33 17.35 4.00 -2.19
C GLU A 33 17.05 2.93 -1.13
N GLY A 34 16.10 3.21 -0.21
CA GLY A 34 15.64 2.24 0.79
C GLY A 34 15.07 0.99 0.12
N PHE A 35 14.23 1.17 -0.90
CA PHE A 35 13.71 0.05 -1.68
C PHE A 35 14.81 -0.69 -2.45
N LEU A 36 15.73 0.01 -3.10
CA LEU A 36 16.84 -0.64 -3.82
C LEU A 36 17.71 -1.48 -2.88
N ARG A 37 18.01 -1.00 -1.68
CA ARG A 37 18.73 -1.78 -0.66
C ARG A 37 17.97 -3.04 -0.27
N TRP A 38 16.66 -2.93 -0.04
CA TRP A 38 15.78 -4.06 0.25
C TRP A 38 15.76 -5.07 -0.90
N GLN A 39 15.53 -4.62 -2.13
CA GLN A 39 15.46 -5.47 -3.32
C GLN A 39 16.78 -6.22 -3.54
N ASN A 40 17.92 -5.53 -3.45
CA ASN A 40 19.24 -6.15 -3.58
C ASN A 40 19.56 -7.16 -2.48
N PHE A 41 19.07 -6.93 -1.26
CA PHE A 41 19.16 -7.91 -0.18
C PHE A 41 18.32 -9.16 -0.50
N ALA A 42 17.05 -8.96 -0.88
CA ALA A 42 16.11 -10.04 -1.17
C ALA A 42 16.56 -10.92 -2.35
N LEU A 43 17.11 -10.32 -3.42
CA LEU A 43 17.62 -11.02 -4.60
C LEU A 43 18.76 -12.02 -4.30
N LYS A 44 19.47 -11.84 -3.19
CA LYS A 44 20.58 -12.71 -2.77
C LYS A 44 20.13 -13.86 -1.88
N GLN A 45 18.87 -13.89 -1.48
CA GLN A 45 18.35 -14.92 -0.58
C GLN A 45 17.87 -16.14 -1.38
N THR A 46 18.31 -17.33 -0.96
CA THR A 46 17.72 -18.61 -1.40
C THR A 46 16.60 -19.08 -0.46
N LYS A 47 16.60 -18.55 0.77
CA LYS A 47 15.60 -18.75 1.82
C LYS A 47 15.32 -17.42 2.49
N MET A 48 14.05 -17.10 2.69
CA MET A 48 13.64 -15.86 3.34
C MET A 48 13.40 -16.11 4.84
N ASP A 49 14.16 -15.44 5.71
CA ASP A 49 13.82 -15.37 7.14
C ASP A 49 12.81 -14.24 7.36
N VAL A 50 11.53 -14.58 7.24
CA VAL A 50 10.43 -13.60 7.23
C VAL A 50 10.35 -12.88 8.57
N GLY A 51 10.35 -13.62 9.69
CA GLY A 51 10.29 -13.04 11.03
C GLY A 51 11.46 -12.08 11.30
N TRP A 52 12.68 -12.42 10.87
CA TRP A 52 13.82 -11.52 10.99
C TRP A 52 13.68 -10.27 10.14
N ILE A 53 13.14 -10.38 8.92
CA ILE A 53 12.90 -9.22 8.04
C ILE A 53 11.88 -8.28 8.65
N ILE A 54 10.77 -8.80 9.18
CA ILE A 54 9.77 -7.97 9.87
C ILE A 54 10.40 -7.28 11.08
N LYS A 55 11.16 -8.01 11.91
CA LYS A 55 11.89 -7.43 13.05
C LYS A 55 12.80 -6.26 12.66
N ARG A 56 13.44 -6.32 11.50
CA ARG A 56 14.31 -5.24 11.01
C ARG A 56 13.56 -4.08 10.34
N SER A 57 12.26 -4.20 10.18
CA SER A 57 11.41 -3.27 9.46
C SER A 57 10.43 -2.53 10.38
N VAL A 58 10.55 -2.76 11.70
CA VAL A 58 9.92 -2.00 12.79
C VAL A 58 11.00 -1.36 13.65
N ILE A 59 10.67 -0.32 14.41
CA ILE A 59 11.64 0.36 15.30
C ILE A 59 11.62 -0.19 16.73
N ARG A 60 10.51 -0.79 17.17
CA ARG A 60 10.38 -1.43 18.48
C ARG A 60 11.05 -2.80 18.53
N GLU A 61 11.34 -3.26 19.74
CA GLU A 61 11.68 -4.66 19.94
C GLU A 61 10.44 -5.56 19.76
N MET A 62 10.58 -6.61 18.93
CA MET A 62 9.58 -7.65 18.79
C MET A 62 9.83 -8.81 19.74
N LYS A 63 8.76 -9.33 20.33
CA LYS A 63 8.81 -10.52 21.18
C LYS A 63 9.04 -11.77 20.32
N PRO A 64 9.67 -12.83 20.88
CA PRO A 64 9.93 -14.07 20.15
C PRO A 64 8.68 -14.70 19.52
N GLU A 65 7.54 -14.63 20.21
CA GLU A 65 6.26 -15.16 19.73
C GLU A 65 5.69 -14.39 18.53
N GLU A 66 5.91 -13.07 18.44
CA GLU A 66 5.49 -12.25 17.30
C GLU A 66 6.32 -12.62 16.06
N ILE A 67 7.63 -12.77 16.23
CA ILE A 67 8.54 -13.22 15.18
C ILE A 67 8.16 -14.63 14.70
N ALA A 68 7.84 -15.54 15.63
CA ALA A 68 7.39 -16.88 15.30
C ALA A 68 6.06 -16.89 14.53
N ALA A 69 5.13 -15.98 14.86
CA ALA A 69 3.87 -15.84 14.16
C ALA A 69 4.06 -15.45 12.69
N TYR A 70 4.99 -14.54 12.38
CA TYR A 70 5.34 -14.20 11.00
C TYR A 70 6.00 -15.34 10.22
N ASN A 71 6.70 -16.23 10.91
CA ASN A 71 7.29 -17.43 10.32
C ASN A 71 6.28 -18.58 10.15
N ALA A 72 5.14 -18.55 10.84
CA ALA A 72 4.17 -19.63 10.86
C ALA A 72 3.64 -20.06 9.47
N PRO A 73 3.42 -19.17 8.48
CA PRO A 73 3.03 -19.57 7.13
C PRO A 73 4.13 -20.30 6.34
N PHE A 74 5.39 -20.20 6.77
CA PHE A 74 6.58 -20.58 6.01
C PHE A 74 7.35 -21.76 6.64
N LEU A 75 6.63 -22.77 7.12
CA LEU A 75 7.21 -23.95 7.80
C LEU A 75 8.24 -24.73 6.96
N LYS A 76 8.22 -24.57 5.64
CA LYS A 76 9.16 -25.17 4.68
C LYS A 76 9.49 -24.17 3.58
N GLU A 77 10.69 -24.25 3.03
CA GLU A 77 11.20 -23.33 1.99
C GLU A 77 10.31 -23.27 0.74
N LYS A 78 9.69 -24.40 0.36
CA LYS A 78 8.75 -24.46 -0.77
C LYS A 78 7.54 -23.52 -0.63
N TYR A 79 7.21 -23.05 0.58
CA TYR A 79 6.13 -22.09 0.82
C TYR A 79 6.59 -20.63 0.68
N GLN A 80 7.87 -20.37 0.43
CA GLN A 80 8.46 -19.02 0.40
C GLN A 80 8.59 -18.43 -1.01
N ALA A 81 8.18 -19.14 -2.06
CA ALA A 81 8.35 -18.68 -3.44
C ALA A 81 7.78 -17.26 -3.69
N GLY A 82 6.60 -16.97 -3.14
CA GLY A 82 5.98 -15.64 -3.23
C GLY A 82 6.80 -14.56 -2.50
N ALA A 83 7.30 -14.86 -1.30
CA ALA A 83 8.12 -13.92 -0.54
C ALA A 83 9.46 -13.63 -1.24
N LEU A 84 10.08 -14.66 -1.85
CA LEU A 84 11.35 -14.55 -2.57
C LEU A 84 11.25 -13.70 -3.85
N ILE A 85 10.13 -13.81 -4.58
CA ILE A 85 9.97 -13.08 -5.84
C ILE A 85 9.41 -11.67 -5.66
N PHE A 86 8.74 -11.36 -4.54
CA PHE A 86 7.92 -10.14 -4.41
C PHE A 86 8.68 -8.85 -4.74
N SER A 87 9.93 -8.71 -4.28
CA SER A 87 10.73 -7.50 -4.52
C SER A 87 11.04 -7.28 -6.01
N GLN A 88 11.06 -8.33 -6.82
CA GLN A 88 11.29 -8.27 -8.27
C GLN A 88 10.03 -7.84 -9.05
N LEU A 89 8.85 -8.00 -8.44
CA LEU A 89 7.58 -7.65 -9.07
C LEU A 89 7.26 -6.16 -8.98
N VAL A 90 7.99 -5.40 -8.15
CA VAL A 90 7.82 -3.94 -8.04
C VAL A 90 8.52 -3.27 -9.22
N PRO A 91 7.82 -2.43 -10.01
CA PRO A 91 8.44 -1.69 -11.11
C PRO A 91 9.52 -0.72 -10.61
N ALA A 92 10.78 -1.05 -10.87
CA ALA A 92 11.94 -0.18 -10.62
C ALA A 92 12.55 0.37 -11.92
N THR A 93 12.04 -0.06 -13.09
CA THR A 93 12.45 0.40 -14.41
C THR A 93 11.22 0.57 -15.32
N PRO A 94 11.28 1.40 -16.38
CA PRO A 94 10.12 1.70 -17.22
C PRO A 94 9.59 0.52 -18.04
N ASN A 95 10.42 -0.52 -18.20
CA ASN A 95 10.15 -1.70 -19.03
C ASN A 95 9.68 -2.91 -18.19
N ASN A 96 9.41 -2.73 -16.90
CA ASN A 96 8.84 -3.80 -16.09
C ASN A 96 7.47 -4.21 -16.67
N PRO A 97 7.11 -5.51 -16.70
CA PRO A 97 5.82 -5.95 -17.22
C PRO A 97 4.60 -5.27 -16.59
N SER A 98 4.73 -4.79 -15.34
CA SER A 98 3.66 -4.09 -14.62
C SER A 98 3.65 -2.57 -14.84
N SER A 99 4.67 -2.01 -15.51
CA SER A 99 4.82 -0.55 -15.68
C SER A 99 3.63 0.07 -16.40
N GLN A 100 3.22 -0.50 -17.54
CA GLN A 100 2.09 0.05 -18.30
C GLN A 100 0.79 -0.01 -17.51
N TYR A 101 0.51 -1.13 -16.83
CA TYR A 101 -0.67 -1.25 -15.97
C TYR A 101 -0.68 -0.22 -14.83
N ASN A 102 0.49 0.12 -14.27
CA ASN A 102 0.60 1.16 -13.26
C ASN A 102 0.40 2.57 -13.84
N ARG A 103 0.89 2.85 -15.05
CA ARG A 103 0.59 4.11 -15.76
C ARG A 103 -0.90 4.26 -16.03
N ASP A 104 -1.54 3.20 -16.53
CA ASP A 104 -2.98 3.20 -16.79
C ASP A 104 -3.79 3.41 -15.50
N ALA A 105 -3.35 2.80 -14.39
CA ALA A 105 -3.93 3.02 -13.08
C ALA A 105 -3.78 4.48 -12.61
N TRP A 106 -2.64 5.13 -12.86
CA TRP A 106 -2.45 6.55 -12.56
C TRP A 106 -3.38 7.46 -13.37
N THR A 107 -3.61 7.16 -14.65
CA THR A 107 -4.60 7.89 -15.47
C THR A 107 -5.99 7.84 -14.84
N ASN A 108 -6.41 6.68 -14.32
CA ASN A 108 -7.70 6.56 -13.65
C ASN A 108 -7.71 7.24 -12.27
N PHE A 109 -6.58 7.26 -11.57
CA PHE A 109 -6.45 7.97 -10.29
C PHE A 109 -6.62 9.48 -10.41
N GLN A 110 -6.28 10.08 -11.57
CA GLN A 110 -6.57 11.48 -11.86
C GLN A 110 -8.08 11.80 -11.90
N LEU A 111 -8.93 10.77 -12.01
CA LEU A 111 -10.39 10.87 -11.97
C LEU A 111 -10.97 10.27 -10.67
N PHE A 112 -10.14 9.96 -9.69
CA PHE A 112 -10.58 9.40 -8.41
C PHE A 112 -10.90 10.53 -7.42
N TYR A 113 -12.16 10.94 -7.37
CA TYR A 113 -12.66 12.00 -6.48
C TYR A 113 -13.20 11.50 -5.14
N ARG A 114 -13.26 10.18 -4.95
CA ARG A 114 -13.71 9.58 -3.69
C ARG A 114 -12.66 9.75 -2.60
N PRO A 115 -13.04 9.76 -1.32
CA PRO A 115 -12.11 9.99 -0.22
C PRO A 115 -10.87 9.08 -0.28
N PHE A 116 -9.69 9.69 -0.26
CA PHE A 116 -8.40 9.01 -0.27
C PHE A 116 -7.52 9.56 0.86
N LEU A 117 -7.15 8.71 1.81
CA LEU A 117 -6.27 9.07 2.93
C LEU A 117 -4.87 8.50 2.72
N THR A 118 -3.86 9.21 3.20
CA THR A 118 -2.50 8.69 3.33
C THR A 118 -2.09 8.71 4.81
N LEU A 119 -1.48 7.63 5.27
CA LEU A 119 -0.92 7.45 6.61
C LEU A 119 0.51 6.91 6.47
N SER A 120 1.47 7.80 6.22
CA SER A 120 2.88 7.39 6.15
C SER A 120 3.49 7.35 7.54
N SER A 121 4.62 6.67 7.70
CA SER A 121 5.40 6.65 8.93
C SER A 121 6.69 7.46 8.81
N ASP A 122 7.24 7.92 9.92
CA ASP A 122 8.45 8.75 9.93
C ASP A 122 9.77 7.97 9.77
N SER A 123 9.74 6.65 9.94
CA SER A 123 10.94 5.81 9.98
C SER A 123 10.93 4.71 8.90
N ASP A 124 10.27 4.93 7.76
CA ASP A 124 10.26 4.03 6.62
C ASP A 124 11.01 4.60 5.39
N PRO A 125 12.32 4.30 5.21
CA PRO A 125 13.08 4.76 4.06
C PRO A 125 12.66 4.10 2.73
N VAL A 126 11.85 3.04 2.75
CA VAL A 126 11.38 2.35 1.54
C VAL A 126 10.31 3.18 0.84
N THR A 127 9.38 3.76 1.59
CA THR A 127 8.23 4.50 1.02
C THR A 127 8.20 5.98 1.35
N ALA A 128 9.18 6.49 2.11
CA ALA A 128 9.31 7.90 2.45
C ALA A 128 9.10 8.83 1.24
N GLY A 129 8.16 9.76 1.37
CA GLY A 129 7.87 10.78 0.36
C GLY A 129 6.88 10.34 -0.72
N ALA A 130 6.54 9.05 -0.82
CA ALA A 130 5.57 8.56 -1.79
C ALA A 130 4.17 9.18 -1.57
N GLU A 131 3.82 9.50 -0.32
CA GLU A 131 2.54 10.13 0.02
C GLU A 131 2.34 11.47 -0.68
N LYS A 132 3.40 12.26 -0.87
CA LYS A 132 3.29 13.59 -1.50
C LYS A 132 2.84 13.47 -2.95
N PHE A 133 3.39 12.50 -3.67
CA PHE A 133 3.02 12.23 -5.05
C PHE A 133 1.57 11.73 -5.15
N VAL A 134 1.17 10.83 -4.25
CA VAL A 134 -0.20 10.32 -4.15
C VAL A 134 -1.20 11.45 -3.86
N GLN A 135 -0.91 12.29 -2.86
CA GLN A 135 -1.76 13.42 -2.47
C GLN A 135 -1.90 14.46 -3.59
N MET A 136 -0.82 14.73 -4.33
CA MET A 136 -0.81 15.69 -5.43
C MET A 136 -1.64 15.22 -6.63
N LEU A 137 -1.61 13.93 -6.96
CA LEU A 137 -2.20 13.40 -8.19
C LEU A 137 -3.61 12.83 -8.05
N ILE A 138 -4.05 12.52 -6.83
CA ILE A 138 -5.37 11.94 -6.58
C ILE A 138 -6.31 13.04 -6.07
N PRO A 139 -7.30 13.51 -6.85
CA PRO A 139 -8.19 14.60 -6.42
C PRO A 139 -8.91 14.32 -5.10
N GLY A 140 -9.32 13.07 -4.87
CA GLY A 140 -9.99 12.62 -3.65
C GLY A 140 -9.13 12.64 -2.39
N ALA A 141 -7.82 12.90 -2.51
CA ALA A 141 -6.95 13.15 -1.38
C ALA A 141 -7.09 14.58 -0.83
N ASN A 142 -7.51 15.54 -1.67
CA ASN A 142 -7.60 16.93 -1.26
C ASN A 142 -8.57 17.12 -0.07
N GLY A 143 -8.12 17.87 0.94
CA GLY A 143 -8.90 18.17 2.15
C GLY A 143 -9.04 17.02 3.15
N GLN A 144 -8.43 15.85 2.91
CA GLN A 144 -8.43 14.74 3.85
C GLN A 144 -7.37 14.94 4.95
N ALA A 145 -7.64 14.42 6.15
CA ALA A 145 -6.77 14.56 7.32
C ALA A 145 -5.57 13.58 7.27
N HIS A 146 -4.70 13.74 6.26
CA HIS A 146 -3.45 12.98 6.13
C HIS A 146 -2.57 13.10 7.37
N ALA A 147 -1.79 12.05 7.66
CA ALA A 147 -0.90 12.05 8.81
C ALA A 147 0.42 11.35 8.52
N ILE A 148 1.47 11.80 9.22
CA ILE A 148 2.72 11.06 9.40
C ILE A 148 2.69 10.48 10.81
N ILE A 149 2.60 9.16 10.89
CA ILE A 149 2.63 8.37 12.11
C ILE A 149 4.06 8.38 12.65
N THR A 150 4.25 9.02 13.79
CA THR A 150 5.59 9.18 14.39
C THR A 150 6.02 7.92 15.11
N GLN A 151 7.33 7.68 15.23
CA GLN A 151 7.89 6.50 15.91
C GLN A 151 7.33 5.19 15.35
N ALA A 152 7.29 5.09 14.02
CA ALA A 152 6.87 3.88 13.32
C ALA A 152 7.72 3.67 12.07
N GLY A 153 8.09 2.43 11.80
CA GLY A 153 8.81 1.97 10.62
C GLY A 153 7.88 1.47 9.51
N HIS A 154 8.42 0.63 8.63
CA HIS A 154 7.72 0.14 7.45
C HIS A 154 6.45 -0.65 7.80
N PHE A 155 6.50 -1.51 8.82
CA PHE A 155 5.32 -2.23 9.31
C PHE A 155 4.60 -1.45 10.42
N LEU A 156 4.18 -0.23 10.12
CA LEU A 156 3.59 0.72 11.08
C LEU A 156 2.43 0.16 11.91
N GLN A 157 1.66 -0.82 11.39
CA GLN A 157 0.61 -1.50 12.15
C GLN A 157 1.12 -2.31 13.36
N GLU A 158 2.38 -2.72 13.36
CA GLU A 158 3.00 -3.39 14.52
C GLU A 158 3.36 -2.42 15.65
N GLU A 159 3.38 -1.12 15.38
CA GLU A 159 3.94 -0.13 16.30
C GLU A 159 2.91 0.86 16.78
N LYS A 160 2.01 1.30 15.88
CA LYS A 160 0.97 2.28 16.17
C LYS A 160 -0.43 1.78 15.76
N PRO A 161 -0.85 0.54 16.11
CA PRO A 161 -2.13 0.02 15.66
C PRO A 161 -3.32 0.85 16.14
N GLN A 162 -3.31 1.35 17.38
CA GLN A 162 -4.40 2.16 17.92
C GLN A 162 -4.53 3.50 17.17
N GLU A 163 -3.43 4.21 16.96
CA GLU A 163 -3.41 5.48 16.23
C GLU A 163 -3.90 5.32 14.79
N ILE A 164 -3.47 4.25 14.10
CA ILE A 164 -3.96 3.93 12.76
C ILE A 164 -5.47 3.68 12.77
N VAL A 165 -5.97 2.91 13.73
CA VAL A 165 -7.42 2.64 13.87
C VAL A 165 -8.20 3.93 14.15
N GLU A 166 -7.69 4.82 14.99
CA GLU A 166 -8.30 6.12 15.27
C GLU A 166 -8.41 6.98 14.00
N HIS A 167 -7.33 7.05 13.21
CA HIS A 167 -7.35 7.72 11.90
C HIS A 167 -8.37 7.09 10.94
N LEU A 168 -8.43 5.76 10.88
CA LEU A 168 -9.38 5.04 10.03
C LEU A 168 -10.84 5.33 10.44
N ILE A 169 -11.16 5.25 11.73
CA ILE A 169 -12.50 5.52 12.26
C ILE A 169 -12.88 6.98 11.96
N LYS A 170 -11.99 7.92 12.26
CA LYS A 170 -12.21 9.34 11.98
C LYS A 170 -12.46 9.57 10.48
N PHE A 171 -11.63 9.00 9.61
CA PHE A 171 -11.78 9.13 8.17
C PHE A 171 -13.11 8.57 7.64
N ILE A 172 -13.58 7.44 8.18
CA ILE A 172 -14.88 6.87 7.83
C ILE A 172 -16.02 7.79 8.27
N ASN A 173 -15.94 8.34 9.48
CA ASN A 173 -16.96 9.22 10.05
C ASN A 173 -17.03 10.59 9.35
N ASP A 174 -15.87 11.16 9.01
CA ASP A 174 -15.78 12.46 8.31
C ASP A 174 -16.26 12.36 6.85
N ASN A 175 -16.30 11.15 6.29
CA ASN A 175 -16.69 10.91 4.90
C ASN A 175 -17.86 9.94 4.80
N PRO A 176 -19.05 10.21 5.38
CA PRO A 176 -20.16 9.25 5.39
C PRO A 176 -20.58 8.86 3.96
N LEU A 177 -20.95 7.59 3.75
CA LEU A 177 -21.56 7.19 2.48
C LEU A 177 -23.00 7.70 2.48
N SER A 178 -23.40 8.38 1.41
CA SER A 178 -24.82 8.70 1.23
C SER A 178 -25.62 7.40 1.08
N LEU A 179 -26.76 7.32 1.76
CA LEU A 179 -27.69 6.19 1.61
C LEU A 179 -28.27 6.12 0.18
N ASP A 180 -28.29 7.24 -0.53
CA ASP A 180 -28.76 7.36 -1.93
C ASP A 180 -27.67 7.00 -2.95
N SER A 181 -26.41 6.91 -2.51
CA SER A 181 -25.28 6.66 -3.40
C SER A 181 -24.93 5.17 -3.53
N LYS A 182 -25.89 4.24 -3.40
CA LYS A 182 -25.65 2.81 -3.69
C LYS A 182 -25.57 2.61 -5.22
N PRO A 183 -24.38 2.62 -5.85
CA PRO A 183 -24.28 2.53 -7.30
C PRO A 183 -24.59 1.10 -7.76
N TRP A 184 -24.50 0.12 -6.85
CA TRP A 184 -24.82 -1.29 -7.07
C TRP A 184 -26.32 -1.63 -7.00
N MET A 185 -27.19 -0.67 -6.69
CA MET A 185 -28.65 -0.86 -6.75
C MET A 185 -29.28 -0.30 -8.04
N LYS A 186 -28.51 0.38 -8.89
CA LYS A 186 -28.97 0.72 -10.24
C LYS A 186 -28.71 -0.50 -11.13
N SER A 187 -29.69 -1.38 -11.23
CA SER A 187 -29.73 -2.37 -12.31
C SER A 187 -29.53 -1.64 -13.63
N GLU A 188 -28.53 -2.04 -14.41
CA GLU A 188 -28.39 -1.59 -15.79
C GLU A 188 -29.74 -1.81 -16.48
N GLY A 189 -30.36 -0.71 -16.90
CA GLY A 189 -31.65 -0.72 -17.56
C GLY A 189 -31.56 -1.63 -18.78
N THR A 190 -32.48 -2.59 -18.84
CA THR A 190 -32.82 -3.31 -20.07
C THR A 190 -33.15 -2.28 -21.15
N ASN A 191 -32.26 -2.14 -22.13
CA ASN A 191 -32.62 -1.48 -23.38
C ASN A 191 -33.54 -2.43 -24.14
N ALA A 192 -34.81 -2.05 -24.22
CA ALA A 192 -35.76 -2.51 -25.24
C ALA A 192 -35.57 -1.69 -26.52
#